data_AF-A0A940N2Q9-F1
#
_entry.id   AF-A0A940N2Q9-F1
#
_cell.length_a   1.000
_cell.length_b   1.000
_cell.length_c   1.000
_cell.angle_alpha   90.00
_cell.angle_beta   90.00
_cell.angle_gamma   90.00
#
_symmetry.space_group_name_H-M   'P 1'
#
loop_
_entity.id
_entity.type
_entity.pdbx_description
1 polymer ?
#
loop_
_entity_poly.entity_id
_entity_poly.type
_entity_poly.pdbx_seq_one_letter_code
_entity_poly.pdbx_strand_id
1 'polypeptide(L)'
;MECTNFLTHQQIFDHAVGHLLGQGRAALLPQGGGAYRGYCGGCPVGSFIKPRDYMTAMEGVPVRYIGKRSSDTIPAYMDVGIAALRKALLRAHINVYDPVTIELLSCLQNVHDVFGKWEWHERLQSIARQFGLSAQRVKAAA
;
A
#
# COMPACT_ATOMS: atom_id res chain seq x y z
N MET A 1 12.25 7.73 24.56
CA MET A 1 12.10 7.89 23.10
C MET A 1 12.44 6.56 22.48
N GLU A 2 11.45 5.74 22.14
CA GLU A 2 11.74 4.57 21.31
C GLU A 2 12.08 5.11 19.91
N CYS A 3 13.33 4.93 19.47
CA CYS A 3 13.67 5.07 18.06
C CYS A 3 12.91 3.98 17.31
N THR A 4 11.67 4.27 16.89
CA THR A 4 10.92 3.38 16.01
C THR A 4 11.69 3.29 14.70
N ASN A 5 12.43 2.21 14.51
CA ASN A 5 13.06 1.91 13.24
C ASN A 5 11.94 1.72 12.20
N PHE A 6 11.82 2.67 11.28
CA PHE A 6 10.93 2.54 10.14
C PHE A 6 11.51 1.53 9.14
N LEU A 7 10.63 0.84 8.43
CA LEU A 7 11.01 -0.05 7.34
C LEU A 7 11.69 0.73 6.23
N THR A 8 12.69 0.12 5.60
CA THR A 8 13.31 0.68 4.40
C THR A 8 12.37 0.54 3.20
N HIS A 9 12.56 1.35 2.16
CA HIS A 9 11.80 1.23 0.91
C HIS A 9 11.92 -0.17 0.29
N GLN A 10 13.10 -0.80 0.37
CA GLN A 10 13.30 -2.17 -0.09
C GLN A 10 12.45 -3.17 0.71
N GLN A 11 12.42 -3.07 2.05
CA GLN A 11 11.61 -3.95 2.88
C GLN A 11 10.11 -3.80 2.58
N ILE A 12 9.64 -2.57 2.38
CA ILE A 12 8.26 -2.28 1.98
C ILE A 12 7.96 -2.93 0.62
N PHE A 13 8.82 -2.72 -0.36
CA PHE A 13 8.66 -3.29 -1.70
C PHE A 13 8.67 -4.83 -1.68
N ASP A 14 9.65 -5.43 -1.02
CA ASP A 14 9.80 -6.89 -0.93
C ASP A 14 8.60 -7.57 -0.27
N HIS A 15 8.06 -6.95 0.79
CA HIS A 15 6.85 -7.42 1.45
C HIS A 15 5.64 -7.33 0.52
N ALA A 16 5.45 -6.19 -0.16
CA ALA A 16 4.34 -5.99 -1.10
C ALA A 16 4.40 -6.95 -2.29
N VAL A 17 5.58 -7.20 -2.86
CA VAL A 17 5.78 -8.20 -3.93
C VAL A 17 5.40 -9.59 -3.44
N GLY A 18 5.88 -9.98 -2.26
CA GLY A 18 5.55 -11.28 -1.67
C GLY A 18 4.04 -11.44 -1.43
N HIS A 19 3.39 -10.39 -0.93
CA HIS A 19 1.95 -10.36 -0.71
C HIS A 19 1.17 -10.51 -2.01
N LEU A 20 1.44 -9.66 -3.01
CA LEU A 20 0.73 -9.67 -4.28
C LEU A 20 0.89 -11.00 -5.01
N LEU A 21 2.13 -11.47 -5.17
CA LEU A 21 2.41 -12.69 -5.92
C LEU A 21 1.94 -13.94 -5.15
N GLY A 22 2.02 -13.94 -3.82
CA GLY A 22 1.50 -15.01 -2.96
C GLY A 22 -0.03 -15.07 -2.93
N GLN A 23 -0.72 -13.92 -2.86
CA GLN A 23 -2.19 -13.85 -2.90
C GLN A 23 -2.73 -14.22 -4.28
N GLY A 24 -2.06 -13.77 -5.34
CA GLY A 24 -2.33 -14.18 -6.71
C GLY A 24 -3.71 -13.77 -7.27
N ARG A 25 -4.43 -12.85 -6.61
CA ARG A 25 -5.71 -12.25 -7.03
C ARG A 25 -5.92 -10.88 -6.40
N ALA A 26 -6.55 -9.94 -7.08
CA ALA A 26 -6.92 -8.65 -6.45
C ALA A 26 -8.05 -8.86 -5.42
N ALA A 27 -7.95 -8.21 -4.27
CA ALA A 27 -9.03 -8.12 -3.30
C ALA A 27 -9.88 -6.89 -3.61
N LEU A 28 -11.13 -7.09 -4.01
CA LEU A 28 -12.02 -6.00 -4.42
C LEU A 28 -13.14 -5.80 -3.40
N LEU A 29 -13.52 -4.54 -3.19
CA LEU A 29 -14.74 -4.14 -2.51
C LEU A 29 -15.95 -4.42 -3.43
N PRO A 30 -17.17 -4.63 -2.88
CA PRO A 30 -18.38 -4.87 -3.67
C PRO A 30 -18.69 -3.80 -4.74
N GLN A 31 -18.14 -2.59 -4.57
CA GLN A 31 -18.36 -1.44 -5.46
C GLN A 31 -17.24 -1.25 -6.50
N GLY A 32 -16.26 -2.17 -6.59
CA GLY A 32 -15.26 -2.16 -7.67
C GLY A 32 -13.93 -1.45 -7.36
N GLY A 33 -13.62 -1.14 -6.10
CA GLY A 33 -12.31 -0.61 -5.66
C GLY A 33 -11.46 -1.63 -4.93
N GLY A 34 -10.15 -1.43 -4.83
CA GLY A 34 -9.26 -2.30 -4.06
C GLY A 34 -9.56 -2.25 -2.56
N ALA A 35 -9.68 -3.41 -1.92
CA ALA A 35 -9.92 -3.52 -0.48
C ALA A 35 -8.59 -3.59 0.27
N TYR A 36 -8.40 -2.76 1.31
CA TYR A 36 -7.28 -2.90 2.24
C TYR A 36 -7.30 -4.27 2.90
N ARG A 37 -8.49 -4.80 3.20
CA ARG A 37 -8.64 -6.15 3.72
C ARG A 37 -9.73 -6.91 2.97
N GLY A 38 -9.42 -8.15 2.59
CA GLY A 38 -10.39 -9.04 1.95
C GLY A 38 -10.11 -10.50 2.28
N TYR A 39 -11.05 -11.37 1.95
CA TYR A 39 -10.96 -12.83 2.14
C TYR A 39 -9.66 -13.43 1.56
N CYS A 40 -9.07 -12.77 0.57
CA CYS A 40 -7.89 -13.22 -0.15
C CYS A 40 -6.57 -12.60 0.33
N GLY A 41 -6.57 -11.67 1.29
CA GLY A 41 -5.35 -11.02 1.80
C GLY A 41 -5.32 -9.49 1.67
N GLY A 42 -6.25 -8.88 0.90
CA GLY A 42 -6.34 -7.42 0.78
C GLY A 42 -5.31 -6.81 -0.18
N CYS A 43 -5.18 -5.50 -0.14
CA CYS A 43 -4.24 -4.74 -0.97
C CYS A 43 -2.82 -4.79 -0.36
N PRO A 44 -1.77 -4.48 -1.14
CA PRO A 44 -0.39 -4.58 -0.65
C PRO A 44 -0.12 -3.65 0.54
N VAL A 45 -0.82 -2.52 0.63
CA VAL A 45 -0.69 -1.60 1.77
C VAL A 45 -1.41 -2.15 3.00
N GLY A 46 -2.58 -2.76 2.82
CA GLY A 46 -3.35 -3.36 3.91
C GLY A 46 -2.66 -4.57 4.53
N SER A 47 -1.81 -5.27 3.78
CA SER A 47 -1.01 -6.38 4.30
C SER A 47 -0.07 -6.00 5.46
N PHE A 48 0.29 -4.72 5.60
CA PHE A 48 1.06 -4.19 6.74
C PHE A 48 0.19 -3.89 7.97
N ILE A 49 -1.11 -3.72 7.80
CA ILE A 49 -2.03 -3.28 8.83
C ILE A 49 -2.52 -4.48 9.64
N LYS A 50 -2.15 -4.53 10.93
CA LYS A 50 -2.59 -5.60 11.82
C LYS A 50 -4.12 -5.53 12.03
N PRO A 51 -4.80 -6.66 12.30
CA PRO A 51 -6.25 -6.69 12.47
C PRO A 51 -6.81 -5.70 13.50
N ARG A 52 -6.08 -5.48 14.60
CA ARG A 52 -6.45 -4.52 15.67
C ARG A 52 -6.32 -3.05 15.28
N ASP A 53 -5.53 -2.78 14.24
CA ASP A 53 -5.21 -1.44 13.77
C ASP A 53 -6.02 -1.09 12.49
N TYR A 54 -6.83 -2.05 12.00
CA TYR A 54 -7.73 -1.89 10.85
C TYR A 54 -9.07 -1.25 11.27
N MET A 55 -9.58 -0.35 10.43
CA MET A 55 -10.91 0.25 10.57
C MET A 55 -11.58 0.28 9.20
N THR A 56 -12.88 -0.03 9.14
CA THR A 56 -13.64 -0.02 7.88
C THR A 56 -13.64 1.34 7.19
N ALA A 57 -13.52 2.43 7.93
CA ALA A 57 -13.37 3.78 7.39
C ALA A 57 -12.10 3.99 6.54
N MET A 58 -11.10 3.09 6.64
CA MET A 58 -9.91 3.12 5.79
C MET A 58 -10.19 2.62 4.37
N GLU A 59 -11.25 1.82 4.19
CA GLU A 59 -11.58 1.25 2.90
C GLU A 59 -11.96 2.34 1.90
N GLY A 60 -11.44 2.23 0.68
CA GLY A 60 -11.61 3.25 -0.36
C GLY A 60 -10.78 4.52 -0.17
N VAL A 61 -9.90 4.61 0.86
CA VAL A 61 -8.98 5.75 1.05
C VAL A 61 -7.65 5.50 0.33
N PRO A 62 -7.32 6.26 -0.73
CA PRO A 62 -6.02 6.13 -1.40
C PRO A 62 -4.86 6.60 -0.51
N VAL A 63 -3.75 5.86 -0.49
CA VAL A 63 -2.56 6.23 0.32
C VAL A 63 -2.04 7.62 -0.04
N ARG A 64 -2.12 8.00 -1.31
CA ARG A 64 -1.72 9.34 -1.82
C ARG A 64 -2.37 10.52 -1.08
N TYR A 65 -3.47 10.31 -0.35
CA TYR A 65 -4.13 11.37 0.43
C TYR A 65 -3.49 11.63 1.79
N ILE A 66 -2.66 10.72 2.32
CA ILE A 66 -1.99 10.90 3.61
C ILE A 66 -1.02 12.09 3.59
N GLY A 67 -0.34 12.35 2.47
CA GLY A 67 0.65 13.43 2.34
C GLY A 67 0.08 14.79 1.93
N LYS A 68 -1.20 14.88 1.57
CA LYS A 68 -1.82 16.14 1.13
C LYS A 68 -2.19 17.00 2.34
N ARG A 69 -1.72 18.26 2.33
CA ARG A 69 -1.94 19.23 3.43
C ARG A 69 -3.24 20.03 3.33
N SER A 70 -3.93 20.01 2.19
CA SER A 70 -5.07 20.90 1.93
C SER A 70 -6.24 20.22 1.22
N SER A 71 -7.43 20.60 1.68
CA SER A 71 -8.78 20.02 1.53
C SER A 71 -9.45 20.15 0.17
N ASP A 72 -8.92 20.95 -0.76
CA ASP A 72 -9.72 21.37 -1.94
C ASP A 72 -10.06 20.22 -2.91
N THR A 73 -9.43 19.06 -2.75
CA THR A 73 -9.68 17.86 -3.57
C THR A 73 -9.99 16.60 -2.76
N ILE A 74 -10.06 16.69 -1.43
CA ILE A 74 -10.35 15.55 -0.56
C ILE A 74 -11.73 15.76 0.05
N PRO A 75 -12.72 14.90 -0.22
CA PRO A 75 -14.01 14.99 0.42
C PRO A 75 -13.88 14.87 1.94
N ALA A 76 -14.51 15.78 2.70
CA ALA A 76 -14.44 15.82 4.17
C ALA A 76 -14.83 14.49 4.85
N TYR A 77 -15.70 13.69 4.22
CA TYR A 77 -16.07 12.37 4.74
C TYR A 77 -14.88 11.38 4.82
N MET A 78 -13.78 11.63 4.10
CA MET A 78 -12.59 10.78 4.10
C MET A 78 -11.61 11.09 5.25
N ASP A 79 -11.79 12.19 6.00
CA ASP A 79 -10.83 12.62 7.02
C ASP A 79 -10.58 11.56 8.10
N VAL A 80 -11.65 10.91 8.55
CA VAL A 80 -11.58 9.82 9.53
C VAL A 80 -10.77 8.65 8.98
N GLY A 81 -11.01 8.28 7.72
CA GLY A 81 -10.31 7.20 7.03
C GLY A 81 -8.82 7.51 6.82
N ILE A 82 -8.50 8.74 6.40
CA ILE A 82 -7.11 9.21 6.21
C ILE A 82 -6.36 9.22 7.54
N ALA A 83 -6.97 9.74 8.60
CA ALA A 83 -6.37 9.77 9.93
C ALA A 83 -6.13 8.35 10.47
N ALA A 84 -7.11 7.45 10.28
CA ALA A 84 -7.02 6.07 10.72
C ALA A 84 -5.94 5.30 9.93
N LEU A 85 -5.89 5.45 8.61
CA LEU A 85 -4.87 4.85 7.75
C LEU A 85 -3.46 5.34 8.10
N ARG A 86 -3.28 6.66 8.29
CA ARG A 86 -2.00 7.24 8.73
C ARG A 86 -1.53 6.62 10.04
N LYS A 87 -2.43 6.50 11.03
CA LYS A 87 -2.14 5.88 12.33
C LYS A 87 -1.75 4.41 12.19
N ALA A 88 -2.47 3.65 11.35
CA ALA A 88 -2.17 2.24 11.11
C ALA A 88 -0.78 2.02 10.49
N LEU A 89 -0.43 2.81 9.47
CA LEU A 89 0.89 2.72 8.81
C LEU A 89 2.04 3.10 9.75
N LEU A 90 1.87 4.12 10.59
CA LEU A 90 2.86 4.45 11.62
C LEU A 90 3.08 3.31 12.61
N ARG A 91 2.00 2.63 13.03
CA ARG A 91 2.08 1.45 13.90
C ARG A 91 2.66 0.22 13.21
N ALA A 92 2.61 0.19 11.87
CA ALA A 92 3.29 -0.79 11.04
C ALA A 92 4.75 -0.41 10.73
N HIS A 93 5.30 0.62 11.37
CA HIS A 93 6.65 1.13 11.15
C HIS A 93 6.89 1.61 9.71
N ILE A 94 5.88 2.22 9.08
CA ILE A 94 6.03 2.86 7.77
C ILE A 94 6.10 4.38 7.95
N ASN A 95 7.15 4.98 7.39
CA ASN A 95 7.38 6.43 7.50
C ASN A 95 6.47 7.22 6.53
N VAL A 96 5.24 7.49 6.96
CA VAL A 96 4.27 8.28 6.18
C VAL A 96 4.56 9.78 6.13
N TYR A 97 5.62 10.25 6.79
CA TYR A 97 6.10 11.64 6.67
C TYR A 97 7.05 11.83 5.50
N ASP A 98 7.66 10.74 5.01
CA ASP A 98 8.51 10.76 3.84
C ASP A 98 7.64 10.66 2.56
N PRO A 99 7.67 11.68 1.67
CA PRO A 99 6.89 11.67 0.44
C PRO A 99 7.27 10.52 -0.50
N VAL A 100 8.53 10.07 -0.49
CA VAL A 100 8.98 8.95 -1.34
C VAL A 100 8.31 7.65 -0.88
N THR A 101 8.19 7.44 0.43
CA THR A 101 7.44 6.30 0.99
C THR A 101 5.96 6.33 0.56
N ILE A 102 5.31 7.50 0.60
CA ILE A 102 3.91 7.65 0.15
C ILE A 102 3.78 7.34 -1.34
N GLU A 103 4.71 7.81 -2.16
CA GLU A 103 4.72 7.55 -3.60
C GLU A 103 4.88 6.05 -3.89
N LEU A 104 5.85 5.39 -3.23
CA LEU A 104 6.07 3.95 -3.35
C LEU A 104 4.80 3.15 -3.01
N LEU A 105 4.18 3.43 -1.86
CA LEU A 105 2.94 2.77 -1.46
C LEU A 105 1.80 3.03 -2.45
N SER A 106 1.69 4.25 -2.97
CA SER A 106 0.68 4.60 -3.98
C SER A 106 0.89 3.83 -5.28
N CYS A 107 2.13 3.68 -5.75
CA CYS A 107 2.47 2.87 -6.93
C CYS A 107 2.12 1.39 -6.69
N LEU A 108 2.46 0.85 -5.53
CA LEU A 108 2.14 -0.54 -5.16
C LEU A 108 0.63 -0.79 -5.07
N GLN A 109 -0.12 0.12 -4.45
CA GLN A 109 -1.58 0.07 -4.42
C GLN A 109 -2.17 0.12 -5.83
N ASN A 110 -1.62 0.97 -6.72
CA ASN A 110 -2.08 1.08 -8.10
C ASN A 110 -1.85 -0.21 -8.92
N VAL A 111 -0.77 -0.96 -8.67
CA VAL A 111 -0.55 -2.29 -9.30
C VAL A 111 -1.73 -3.21 -9.03
N HIS A 112 -2.20 -3.23 -7.79
CA HIS A 112 -3.31 -4.07 -7.35
C HIS A 112 -4.67 -3.56 -7.85
N ASP A 113 -4.89 -2.24 -7.82
CA ASP A 113 -6.20 -1.65 -8.05
C ASP A 113 -6.56 -1.51 -9.53
N VAL A 114 -5.56 -1.32 -10.41
CA VAL A 114 -5.80 -0.97 -11.83
C VAL A 114 -5.42 -2.10 -12.79
N PHE A 115 -4.38 -2.88 -12.48
CA PHE A 115 -3.81 -3.80 -13.45
C PHE A 115 -4.22 -5.25 -13.23
N GLY A 116 -4.34 -5.99 -14.34
CA GLY A 116 -4.53 -7.43 -14.30
C GLY A 116 -3.27 -8.14 -13.80
N LYS A 117 -3.44 -9.31 -13.18
CA LYS A 117 -2.33 -10.11 -12.62
C LYS A 117 -1.20 -10.36 -13.63
N TRP A 118 -1.55 -10.56 -14.89
CA TRP A 118 -0.57 -10.80 -15.97
C TRP A 118 0.38 -9.61 -16.18
N GLU A 119 -0.01 -8.40 -15.82
CA GLU A 119 0.83 -7.20 -15.89
C GLU A 119 1.66 -6.97 -14.62
N TRP A 120 1.30 -7.59 -13.49
CA TRP A 120 1.90 -7.26 -12.19
C TRP A 120 3.41 -7.42 -12.20
N HIS A 121 3.94 -8.45 -12.85
CA HIS A 121 5.36 -8.71 -12.90
C HIS A 121 6.13 -7.56 -13.57
N GLU A 122 5.68 -7.11 -14.75
CA GLU A 122 6.29 -5.99 -15.47
C GLU A 122 6.17 -4.68 -14.68
N ARG A 123 4.99 -4.40 -14.11
CA ARG A 123 4.76 -3.18 -13.33
C ARG A 123 5.63 -3.14 -12.07
N LEU A 124 5.79 -4.26 -11.36
CA LEU A 124 6.64 -4.35 -10.18
C LEU A 124 8.13 -4.16 -10.54
N GLN A 125 8.59 -4.68 -11.68
CA GLN A 125 9.94 -4.41 -12.17
C GLN A 125 10.17 -2.93 -12.50
N SER A 126 9.15 -2.27 -13.09
CA SER A 126 9.20 -0.83 -13.39
C SER A 126 9.28 0.01 -12.12
N ILE A 127 8.47 -0.32 -11.10
CA ILE A 127 8.53 0.32 -9.77
C ILE A 127 9.91 0.12 -9.14
N ALA A 128 10.45 -1.09 -9.14
CA ALA A 128 11.77 -1.34 -8.58
C ALA A 128 12.83 -0.42 -9.22
N ARG A 129 12.79 -0.26 -10.55
CA ARG A 129 13.69 0.65 -11.27
C ARG A 129 13.49 2.12 -10.89
N GLN A 130 12.25 2.59 -10.82
CA GLN A 130 11.92 3.98 -10.47
C GLN A 130 12.47 4.37 -9.10
N PHE A 131 12.40 3.47 -8.12
CA PHE A 131 12.82 3.74 -6.74
C PHE A 131 14.25 3.26 -6.43
N GLY A 132 15.00 2.77 -7.43
CA GLY A 132 16.36 2.26 -7.23
C GLY A 132 16.44 1.00 -6.35
N LEU A 133 15.39 0.17 -6.38
CA LEU A 133 15.24 -1.04 -5.56
C LEU A 133 15.65 -2.30 -6.32
N SER A 134 16.01 -3.34 -5.57
CA SER A 134 16.24 -4.68 -6.12
C SER A 134 14.93 -5.33 -6.57
N ALA A 135 14.89 -5.77 -7.82
CA ALA A 135 13.78 -6.54 -8.39
C ALA A 135 13.96 -8.07 -8.22
N GLN A 136 14.92 -8.53 -7.40
CA GLN A 136 15.26 -9.96 -7.29
C GLN A 136 14.05 -10.81 -6.88
N ARG A 137 13.23 -10.33 -5.93
CA ARG A 137 12.02 -11.03 -5.51
C ARG A 137 10.96 -11.14 -6.59
N VAL A 138 10.86 -10.14 -7.46
CA VAL A 138 9.97 -10.18 -8.62
C VAL A 138 10.45 -11.29 -9.56
N LYS A 139 11.74 -11.27 -9.93
CA LYS A 139 12.35 -12.25 -10.84
C LYS A 139 12.27 -13.70 -10.34
N ALA A 140 12.40 -13.91 -9.02
CA ALA A 140 12.35 -15.25 -8.42
C ALA A 140 10.94 -15.87 -8.39
N ALA A 141 9.90 -15.08 -8.69
CA ALA A 141 8.50 -15.49 -8.67
C ALA A 141 7.86 -15.57 -10.07
N ALA A 142 8.65 -15.40 -11.14
CA ALA A 142 8.28 -15.77 -12.52
C ALA A 142 8.69 -17.22 -12.81
#